data_AF-A0A3D6EV23-F1
#
_entry.id   AF-A0A3D6EV23-F1
#
_cell.length_a   1.000
_cell.length_b   1.000
_cell.length_c   1.000
_cell.angle_alpha   90.00
_cell.angle_beta   90.00
_cell.angle_gamma   90.00
#
_symmetry.space_group_name_H-M   'P 1'
#
loop_
_entity.id
_entity.type
_entity.pdbx_description
1 polymer ?
#
loop_
_entity_poly.entity_id
_entity_poly.type
_entity_poly.pdbx_seq_one_letter_code
_entity_poly.pdbx_strand_id
1 'polypeptide(L)' 'NYLDKGGVIICKSDNKDPQYPTFPLPVENIKEVWKFKIKLTRQAPEPSGLYERINALEGDMVLLKEQLRKTG' A
#
# COMPACT_ATOMS: atom_id res chain seq x y z
N ASN A 1 -11.86 -19.11 -6.82
CA ASN A 1 -12.85 -18.01 -6.77
C ASN A 1 -14.17 -18.54 -7.25
N TYR A 2 -14.89 -19.19 -6.34
CA TYR A 2 -16.23 -19.67 -6.61
C TYR A 2 -17.13 -18.44 -6.54
N LEU A 3 -17.74 -18.06 -7.66
CA LEU A 3 -18.95 -17.22 -7.67
C LEU A 3 -20.02 -18.06 -6.98
N ASP A 4 -20.06 -17.95 -5.65
CA ASP A 4 -20.88 -18.81 -4.81
C ASP A 4 -22.34 -18.36 -4.93
N LYS A 5 -23.10 -19.08 -5.78
CA LYS A 5 -24.54 -19.37 -5.76
C LYS A 5 -25.58 -18.25 -5.54
N GLY A 6 -25.18 -17.01 -5.27
CA GLY A 6 -26.04 -15.87 -4.93
C GLY A 6 -26.22 -14.84 -6.06
N GLY A 7 -25.67 -15.10 -7.25
CA GLY A 7 -25.97 -14.33 -8.47
C GLY A 7 -25.56 -12.86 -8.47
N VAL A 8 -24.89 -12.33 -7.43
CA VAL A 8 -24.52 -10.91 -7.32
C VAL A 8 -23.07 -10.76 -6.85
N ILE A 9 -22.33 -9.87 -7.50
CA ILE A 9 -20.98 -9.44 -7.14
C ILE A 9 -21.06 -8.08 -6.44
N ILE A 10 -20.40 -7.91 -5.30
CA ILE A 10 -20.31 -6.60 -4.64
C ILE A 10 -19.06 -5.87 -5.14
N CYS A 11 -19.27 -4.79 -5.89
CA CYS A 11 -18.22 -3.92 -6.40
C CYS A 11 -17.89 -2.85 -5.36
N LYS A 12 -16.75 -2.97 -4.68
CA LYS A 12 -16.23 -1.98 -3.72
C LYS A 12 -15.13 -1.15 -4.36
N SER A 13 -15.09 0.13 -4.01
CA SER A 13 -14.01 1.05 -4.37
C SER A 13 -13.19 1.37 -3.13
N ASP A 14 -11.85 1.37 -3.26
CA ASP A 14 -10.95 1.86 -2.21
C ASP A 14 -10.81 3.40 -2.22
N ASN A 15 -11.44 4.07 -3.20
CA ASN A 15 -11.49 5.53 -3.22
C ASN A 15 -12.43 6.03 -2.11
N LYS A 16 -11.95 6.97 -1.29
CA LYS A 16 -12.72 7.57 -0.18
C LYS A 16 -13.73 8.63 -0.66
N ASP A 17 -13.65 9.02 -1.92
CA ASP A 17 -14.59 9.95 -2.52
C ASP A 17 -16.00 9.31 -2.67
N PRO A 18 -17.06 9.93 -2.09
CA PRO A 18 -18.44 9.43 -2.17
C PRO A 18 -18.97 9.19 -3.59
N GLN A 19 -18.37 9.82 -4.61
CA GLN A 19 -18.79 9.61 -6.01
C GLN A 19 -18.50 8.19 -6.54
N TYR A 20 -17.74 7.38 -5.80
CA TYR A 20 -17.46 5.97 -6.13
C TYR A 20 -18.09 5.03 -5.08
N PRO A 21 -19.42 4.88 -5.06
CA PRO A 21 -20.10 4.08 -4.06
C PRO A 21 -19.82 2.59 -4.25
N THR A 22 -20.00 1.82 -3.16
CA THR A 22 -20.15 0.37 -3.26
C THR A 22 -21.49 0.04 -3.89
N PHE A 23 -21.52 -0.83 -4.91
CA PHE A 23 -22.76 -1.24 -5.55
C PHE A 23 -22.81 -2.74 -5.86
N PRO A 24 -24.02 -3.35 -5.87
CA PRO A 24 -24.21 -4.73 -6.30
C PRO A 24 -24.28 -4.82 -7.84
N LEU A 25 -23.58 -5.79 -8.42
CA LEU A 25 -23.63 -6.14 -9.84
C LEU A 25 -24.18 -7.57 -10.00
N PRO A 26 -25.41 -7.73 -10.52
CA PRO A 26 -25.95 -9.04 -10.85
C PRO A 26 -25.12 -9.74 -11.94
N VAL A 27 -24.93 -11.05 -11.80
CA VAL A 27 -24.08 -11.86 -12.69
C VAL A 27 -24.67 -11.92 -14.10
N GLU A 28 -26.00 -11.84 -14.25
CA GLU A 28 -26.67 -11.78 -15.54
C GLU A 28 -26.31 -10.53 -16.37
N ASN A 29 -25.83 -9.47 -15.73
CA ASN A 29 -25.39 -8.25 -16.41
C ASN A 29 -23.93 -8.32 -16.90
N ILE A 30 -23.22 -9.41 -16.58
CA ILE A 30 -21.83 -9.61 -16.98
C ILE A 30 -21.80 -10.16 -18.41
N LYS A 31 -21.30 -9.36 -19.35
CA LYS A 31 -21.17 -9.77 -20.75
C LYS A 31 -20.04 -10.79 -20.94
N GLU A 32 -18.90 -10.56 -20.29
CA GLU A 32 -17.68 -11.34 -20.50
C GLU A 32 -16.83 -11.37 -19.23
N VAL A 33 -16.08 -12.46 -19.03
CA VAL A 33 -15.16 -12.63 -17.90
C VAL A 33 -13.75 -12.79 -18.42
N TRP A 34 -12.88 -11.85 -18.06
CA TRP A 34 -11.47 -11.86 -18.45
C TRP A 34 -10.59 -12.21 -17.26
N LYS A 35 -9.59 -13.08 -17.46
CA LYS A 35 -8.63 -13.46 -16.43
C LYS A 35 -7.24 -12.97 -16.80
N PHE A 36 -6.75 -11.98 -16.05
CA PHE A 36 -5.38 -11.49 -16.16
C PHE A 36 -4.56 -11.92 -14.94
N LYS A 37 -3.29 -12.25 -15.15
CA LYS A 37 -2.33 -12.55 -14.08
C LYS A 37 -1.21 -11.52 -14.17
N ILE A 38 -1.16 -10.63 -13.18
CA ILE A 38 -0.10 -9.61 -13.09
C ILE A 38 0.83 -9.99 -11.94
N LYS A 39 2.14 -9.89 -12.18
CA LYS A 39 3.18 -9.97 -11.16
C LYS A 39 3.76 -8.57 -10.95
N LEU A 40 3.32 -7.88 -9.91
CA LEU A 40 3.88 -6.59 -9.49
C LEU A 40 5.02 -6.86 -8.51
N THR A 41 6.27 -6.89 -8.99
CA THR A 41 7.45 -6.90 -8.11
C THR A 41 7.88 -5.47 -7.82
N ARG A 42 7.25 -4.85 -6.82
CA ARG A 42 7.88 -3.75 -6.08
C ARG A 42 8.26 -4.31 -4.72
N GLN A 43 9.53 -4.66 -4.53
CA GLN A 43 10.07 -4.62 -3.17
C GLN A 43 10.19 -3.13 -2.83
N ALA A 44 9.10 -2.54 -2.33
CA ALA A 44 9.26 -1.36 -1.51
C ALA A 44 10.15 -1.81 -0.33
N PRO A 45 11.28 -1.14 -0.05
CA PRO A 45 12.05 -1.48 1.14
C PRO A 45 11.12 -1.39 2.35
N GLU A 46 11.16 -2.41 3.22
CA GLU A 46 10.35 -2.45 4.43
C GLU A 46 10.48 -1.12 5.19
N PRO A 47 9.38 -0.44 5.55
CA PRO A 47 9.41 0.86 6.19
C PRO A 47 10.30 0.89 7.44
N SER A 48 10.42 -0.23 8.16
CA SER A 48 11.27 -0.41 9.34
C SER A 48 12.74 -0.06 9.09
N GLY A 49 13.31 -0.53 7.98
CA GLY A 49 14.72 -0.29 7.65
C GLY A 49 15.02 1.18 7.32
N LEU A 50 14.02 1.96 6.91
CA LEU A 50 14.19 3.40 6.67
C LEU A 50 14.24 4.18 7.98
N TYR A 51 13.34 3.88 8.93
CA TYR A 51 13.34 4.56 10.24
C TYR A 51 14.59 4.24 11.07
N GLU A 52 15.07 2.99 11.04
CA GLU A 52 16.32 2.61 11.70
C GLU A 52 17.53 3.37 11.14
N ARG A 53 17.60 3.52 9.81
CA ARG A 53 18.67 4.30 9.15
C ARG A 53 18.60 5.78 9.48
N ILE A 54 17.39 6.36 9.56
CA ILE A 54 17.21 7.75 9.96
C ILE A 54 17.69 7.96 11.40
N ASN A 55 17.27 7.11 12.33
CA ASN A 55 17.69 7.19 13.74
C ASN A 55 19.21 7.08 13.91
N ALA A 56 19.87 6.19 13.16
CA ALA A 56 21.32 6.06 13.18
C ALA A 56 22.02 7.35 12.70
N LEU A 57 21.54 7.94 11.59
CA LEU A 57 22.08 9.19 11.06
C LEU A 57 21.87 10.37 12.03
N GLU A 58 20.74 10.42 12.72
CA GLU A 58 20.49 11.42 13.77
C GLU A 58 21.46 11.29 14.94
N GLY A 59 21.76 10.05 15.37
CA GLY A 59 22.75 9.76 16.41
C GLY A 59 24.17 10.19 16.02
N ASP A 60 24.61 9.85 14.81
CA ASP A 60 25.92 10.26 14.28
C ASP A 60 26.05 11.78 14.22
N MET A 61 24.98 12.47 13.81
CA MET A 61 24.96 13.93 13.76
C MET A 61 25.11 14.57 15.15
N VAL A 62 24.51 14.00 16.19
CA VAL A 62 24.68 14.47 17.58
C VAL A 62 26.13 14.31 18.02
N LEU A 63 26.73 13.15 17.78
CA LEU A 63 28.13 12.89 18.12
C LEU A 63 29.09 13.85 17.43
N LEU A 64 28.88 14.10 16.13
CA LEU A 64 29.69 15.05 15.36
C LEU A 64 29.56 16.48 15.92
N LYS A 65 28.33 16.91 16.28
CA LYS A 65 28.10 18.22 16.90
C LYS A 65 28.80 18.34 18.25
N GLU A 66 28.80 17.28 19.06
CA GLU A 66 29.51 17.27 20.35
C GLU A 66 31.02 17.35 20.18
N GLN A 67 31.58 16.63 19.21
CA GLN A 67 33.02 16.67 18.92
C GLN A 67 33.46 18.06 18.43
N LEU A 68 32.67 18.69 17.56
CA LEU A 68 32.92 20.08 17.15
C LEU A 68 32.87 21.04 18.35
N ARG A 69 31.92 20.86 19.27
CA ARG A 69 31.81 21.69 20.49
C ARG A 69 32.97 21.48 21.47
N LYS A 70 33.62 20.31 21.46
CA LYS A 70 34.78 20.01 22.32
C LYS A 70 36.11 20.50 21.72
N THR A 71 36.13 20.84 20.43
CA THR A 71 37.35 21.22 19.69
C THR A 71 37.43 22.74 19.45
N GLY A 72 36.41 23.51 19.85
CA GLY A 72 36.41 24.98 19.90
C GLY A 72 36.42 25.48 21.33
#